data_AF-A0A4Q0VRV2-F1
#
_entry.id   AF-A0A4Q0VRV2-F1
#
_cell.length_a   1.000
_cell.length_b   1.000
_cell.length_c   1.000
_cell.angle_alpha   90.00
_cell.angle_beta   90.00
_cell.angle_gamma   90.00
#
_symmetry.space_group_name_H-M   'P 1'
#
loop_
_entity.id
_entity.type
_entity.pdbx_description
1 polymer ?
#
loop_
_entity_poly.entity_id
_entity_poly.type
_entity_poly.pdbx_seq_one_letter_code
_entity_poly.pdbx_strand_id
1 'polypeptide(L)'
;MYFNNYRQDSFHGNSKILKLMTDVVRFEAITELTFDYLTVVAPTKRASMYLQSMLKDERDHIEEFKKIYFTLTGQQAGGDAPTFEIPESYEKGIQDIFAQKLDIIAIYKKIRQLSPYADLREKMNEFIQDEMRHLSMINHLLIRNSDEKRGYDFQLVPSYYPIEYS
;
A
#
# COMPACT_ATOMS: atom_id res chain seq x y z
N MET A 1 8.61 2.25 46.62
CA MET A 1 7.60 3.04 45.88
C MET A 1 8.31 3.73 44.72
N TYR A 2 8.27 3.15 43.52
CA TYR A 2 8.82 3.74 42.29
C TYR A 2 7.77 3.68 41.18
N PHE A 3 6.73 4.50 41.30
CA PHE A 3 5.75 4.73 40.26
C PHE A 3 5.49 6.24 40.20
N ASN A 4 6.38 7.01 39.56
CA ASN A 4 6.02 8.40 39.25
C ASN A 4 6.74 9.09 38.07
N ASN A 5 7.39 8.35 37.16
CA ASN A 5 8.02 8.97 35.97
C ASN A 5 7.43 8.57 34.60
N TYR A 6 6.43 7.69 34.52
CA TYR A 6 5.85 7.27 33.23
C TYR A 6 4.71 8.15 32.70
N ARG A 7 4.26 9.15 33.47
CA ARG A 7 3.11 9.99 33.10
C ARG A 7 3.42 11.15 32.18
N GLN A 8 4.68 11.56 32.05
CA GLN A 8 5.05 12.73 31.22
C GLN A 8 5.40 12.33 29.77
N ASP A 9 6.09 11.20 29.55
CA ASP A 9 6.42 10.68 28.21
C ASP A 9 5.20 10.13 27.44
N SER A 10 4.20 9.63 28.17
CA SER A 10 2.99 9.03 27.58
C SER A 10 2.11 10.03 26.84
N PHE A 11 2.10 11.30 27.24
CA PHE A 11 1.27 12.33 26.59
C PHE A 11 1.83 12.74 25.22
N HIS A 12 3.16 12.86 25.11
CA HIS A 12 3.83 13.18 23.84
C HIS A 12 3.82 11.99 22.87
N GLY A 13 4.05 10.76 23.36
CA GLY A 13 3.93 9.54 22.55
C GLY A 13 2.53 9.35 21.95
N ASN A 14 1.48 9.59 22.74
CA ASN A 14 0.09 9.52 22.28
C ASN A 14 -0.20 10.58 21.21
N SER A 15 0.26 11.82 21.38
CA SER A 15 0.06 12.87 20.35
C SER A 15 0.70 12.52 19.00
N LYS A 16 1.88 11.86 19.02
CA LYS A 16 2.59 11.45 17.81
C LYS A 16 1.90 10.27 17.11
N ILE A 17 1.41 9.30 17.88
CA ILE A 17 0.63 8.17 17.34
C ILE A 17 -0.65 8.68 16.69
N LEU A 18 -1.39 9.58 17.35
CA LEU A 18 -2.62 10.14 16.80
C LEU A 18 -2.39 10.87 15.49
N LYS A 19 -1.31 11.66 15.39
CA LYS A 19 -0.92 12.30 14.12
C LYS A 19 -0.62 11.26 13.03
N LEU A 20 0.17 10.23 13.34
CA LEU A 20 0.46 9.16 12.38
C LEU A 20 -0.81 8.44 11.93
N MET A 21 -1.78 8.22 12.84
CA MET A 21 -3.06 7.60 12.47
C MET A 21 -3.87 8.49 11.53
N THR A 22 -3.90 9.81 11.74
CA THR A 22 -4.52 10.73 10.78
C THR A 22 -3.82 10.67 9.43
N ASP A 23 -2.48 10.59 9.41
CA ASP A 23 -1.70 10.46 8.18
C ASP A 23 -2.05 9.15 7.44
N VAL A 24 -2.21 8.03 8.15
CA VAL A 24 -2.66 6.75 7.56
C VAL A 24 -4.01 6.90 6.88
N VAL A 25 -5.02 7.47 7.56
CA VAL A 25 -6.37 7.59 6.97
C VAL A 25 -6.33 8.41 5.68
N ARG A 26 -5.54 9.49 5.64
CA ARG A 26 -5.40 10.31 4.43
C ARG A 26 -4.66 9.55 3.33
N PHE A 27 -3.61 8.83 3.70
CA PHE A 27 -2.79 8.08 2.77
C PHE A 27 -3.57 6.96 2.10
N GLU A 28 -4.23 6.12 2.90
CA GLU A 28 -5.03 5.01 2.38
C GLU A 28 -6.23 5.50 1.55
N ALA A 29 -6.80 6.68 1.85
CA ALA A 29 -7.83 7.26 1.00
C ALA A 29 -7.31 7.67 -0.39
N ILE A 30 -6.07 8.14 -0.51
CA ILE A 30 -5.41 8.39 -1.82
C ILE A 30 -5.15 7.06 -2.53
N THR A 31 -4.66 6.07 -1.78
CA THR A 31 -4.39 4.72 -2.29
C THR A 31 -5.68 4.08 -2.84
N GLU A 32 -6.80 4.19 -2.12
CA GLU A 32 -8.12 3.70 -2.52
C GLU A 32 -8.55 4.27 -3.88
N LEU A 33 -8.48 5.59 -4.05
CA LEU A 33 -8.83 6.26 -5.30
C LEU A 33 -7.93 5.81 -6.46
N THR A 34 -6.64 5.61 -6.18
CA THR A 34 -5.67 5.11 -7.17
C THR A 34 -6.00 3.68 -7.58
N PHE A 35 -6.34 2.80 -6.63
CA PHE A 35 -6.78 1.44 -6.93
C PHE A 35 -8.10 1.40 -7.70
N ASP A 36 -9.09 2.21 -7.34
CA ASP A 36 -10.37 2.32 -8.05
C ASP A 36 -10.12 2.68 -9.52
N TYR A 37 -9.32 3.72 -9.78
CA TYR A 37 -8.95 4.11 -11.13
C TYR A 37 -8.24 2.99 -11.89
N LEU A 38 -7.17 2.42 -11.32
CA LEU A 38 -6.37 1.39 -11.98
C LEU A 38 -7.14 0.10 -12.22
N THR A 39 -8.12 -0.22 -11.37
CA THR A 39 -9.01 -1.37 -11.55
C THR A 39 -9.81 -1.24 -12.85
N VAL A 40 -10.28 -0.03 -13.16
CA VAL A 40 -11.07 0.29 -14.36
C VAL A 40 -10.19 0.27 -15.61
N VAL A 41 -9.00 0.87 -15.55
CA VAL A 41 -8.10 0.97 -16.71
C VAL A 41 -7.14 -0.23 -16.87
N ALA A 42 -7.32 -1.28 -16.08
CA ALA A 42 -6.46 -2.45 -16.12
C ALA A 42 -6.48 -3.13 -17.51
N PRO A 43 -5.30 -3.50 -18.07
CA PRO A 43 -5.22 -4.04 -19.42
C PRO A 43 -5.78 -5.46 -19.55
N THR A 44 -5.90 -6.19 -18.44
CA THR A 44 -6.43 -7.55 -18.41
C THR A 44 -7.41 -7.75 -17.26
N LYS A 45 -8.36 -8.67 -17.45
CA LYS A 45 -9.31 -9.07 -16.38
C LYS A 45 -8.58 -9.59 -15.14
N ARG A 46 -7.50 -10.35 -15.32
CA ARG A 46 -6.71 -10.89 -14.21
C ARG A 46 -6.05 -9.76 -13.41
N ALA A 47 -5.50 -8.75 -14.09
CA ALA A 47 -4.93 -7.58 -13.42
C ALA A 47 -6.00 -6.81 -12.64
N SER A 48 -7.17 -6.58 -13.24
CA SER A 48 -8.32 -5.97 -12.57
C SER A 48 -8.74 -6.74 -11.31
N MET A 49 -8.79 -8.08 -11.36
CA MET A 49 -9.12 -8.92 -10.21
C MET A 49 -8.11 -8.80 -9.06
N TYR A 50 -6.80 -8.72 -9.37
CA TYR A 50 -5.78 -8.52 -8.34
C TYR A 50 -5.92 -7.15 -7.67
N LEU A 51 -6.17 -6.10 -8.46
CA LEU A 51 -6.39 -4.76 -7.93
C LEU A 51 -7.66 -4.66 -7.08
N GLN A 52 -8.76 -5.30 -7.51
CA GLN A 52 -9.99 -5.36 -6.72
C GLN A 52 -9.82 -6.05 -5.36
N SER A 53 -8.99 -7.11 -5.31
CA SER A 53 -8.71 -7.80 -4.05
C SER A 53 -7.98 -6.88 -3.07
N MET A 54 -6.92 -6.18 -3.52
CA MET A 54 -6.18 -5.26 -2.66
C MET A 54 -7.05 -4.07 -2.25
N LEU A 55 -7.80 -3.49 -3.19
CA LEU A 55 -8.73 -2.39 -2.93
C LEU A 55 -9.75 -2.70 -1.83
N LYS A 56 -10.25 -3.94 -1.77
CA LYS A 56 -11.15 -4.35 -0.69
C LYS A 56 -10.43 -4.32 0.65
N ASP A 57 -9.21 -4.83 0.71
CA ASP A 57 -8.39 -4.85 1.92
C ASP A 57 -8.11 -3.40 2.39
N GLU A 58 -7.83 -2.47 1.47
CA GLU A 58 -7.63 -1.05 1.79
C GLU A 58 -8.83 -0.39 2.46
N ARG A 59 -10.03 -0.65 1.93
CA ARG A 59 -11.27 -0.13 2.51
C ARG A 59 -11.48 -0.67 3.92
N ASP A 60 -11.18 -1.95 4.13
CA ASP A 60 -11.27 -2.58 5.44
C ASP A 60 -10.25 -1.96 6.41
N HIS A 61 -9.02 -1.69 5.98
CA HIS A 61 -7.97 -1.03 6.77
C HIS A 61 -8.35 0.40 7.17
N ILE A 62 -8.88 1.22 6.24
CA ILE A 62 -9.35 2.58 6.52
C ILE A 62 -10.43 2.57 7.61
N GLU A 63 -11.43 1.71 7.47
CA GLU A 63 -12.53 1.63 8.42
C GLU A 63 -12.07 1.16 9.79
N GLU A 64 -11.12 0.23 9.84
CA GLU A 64 -10.52 -0.22 11.08
C GLU A 64 -9.67 0.88 11.74
N PHE A 65 -8.88 1.63 10.99
CA PHE A 65 -8.13 2.78 11.51
C PHE A 65 -9.04 3.86 12.10
N LYS A 66 -10.16 4.18 11.42
CA LYS A 66 -11.16 5.12 11.95
C LYS A 66 -11.73 4.63 13.29
N LYS A 67 -12.03 3.33 13.42
CA LYS A 67 -12.52 2.73 14.68
C LYS A 67 -11.49 2.80 15.80
N ILE A 68 -10.22 2.50 15.51
CA ILE A 68 -9.14 2.59 16.49
C ILE A 68 -8.97 4.06 16.92
N TYR A 69 -8.96 4.99 15.97
CA TYR A 69 -8.82 6.43 16.26
C TYR A 69 -9.97 6.92 17.15
N PHE A 70 -11.21 6.55 16.82
CA PHE A 70 -12.37 6.88 17.63
C PHE A 70 -12.30 6.27 19.02
N THR A 71 -11.87 5.02 19.15
CA THR A 71 -11.67 4.35 20.45
C THR A 71 -10.67 5.09 21.32
N LEU A 72 -9.59 5.62 20.73
CA LEU A 72 -8.54 6.33 21.46
C LEU A 72 -8.89 7.78 21.80
N THR A 73 -9.70 8.46 20.99
CA THR A 73 -9.92 9.91 21.09
C THR A 73 -11.36 10.33 21.40
N GLY A 74 -12.33 9.46 21.17
CA GLY A 74 -13.76 9.79 21.16
C GLY A 74 -14.19 10.66 19.96
N GLN A 75 -13.30 10.90 19.00
CA GLN A 75 -13.54 11.77 17.84
C GLN A 75 -13.42 10.97 16.54
N GLN A 76 -14.14 11.38 15.51
CA GLN A 76 -13.94 10.84 14.17
C GLN A 76 -12.60 11.31 13.62
N ALA A 77 -11.87 10.42 12.93
CA ALA A 77 -10.66 10.80 12.23
C ALA A 77 -11.02 11.77 11.09
N GLY A 78 -10.78 13.06 11.31
CA GLY A 78 -10.99 14.10 10.30
C GLY A 78 -9.76 14.34 9.43
N GLY A 79 -9.96 14.97 8.29
CA GLY A 79 -8.90 15.42 7.39
C GLY A 79 -9.51 16.03 6.13
N ASP A 80 -8.74 16.87 5.42
CA ASP A 80 -9.19 17.36 4.12
C ASP A 80 -9.31 16.19 3.14
N ALA A 81 -10.26 16.29 2.22
CA ALA A 81 -10.41 15.33 1.15
C ALA A 81 -9.06 15.17 0.42
N PRO A 82 -8.64 13.93 0.13
CA PRO A 82 -7.41 13.70 -0.61
C PRO A 82 -7.50 14.35 -1.99
N THR A 83 -6.41 14.98 -2.42
CA THR A 83 -6.28 15.41 -3.82
C THR A 83 -5.79 14.21 -4.62
N PHE A 84 -6.63 13.72 -5.53
CA PHE A 84 -6.30 12.60 -6.40
C PHE A 84 -5.77 13.12 -7.73
N GLU A 85 -4.59 12.63 -8.12
CA GLU A 85 -3.98 12.89 -9.42
C GLU A 85 -4.05 11.62 -10.27
N ILE A 86 -4.55 11.76 -11.50
CA ILE A 86 -4.64 10.63 -12.43
C ILE A 86 -3.22 10.23 -12.86
N PRO A 87 -2.82 8.96 -12.69
CA PRO A 87 -1.51 8.50 -13.14
C PRO A 87 -1.34 8.64 -14.66
N GLU A 88 -0.13 9.01 -15.10
CA GLU A 88 0.22 9.20 -16.53
C GLU A 88 -0.01 7.95 -17.38
N SER A 89 0.09 6.76 -16.77
CA SER A 89 -0.19 5.47 -17.40
C SER A 89 -0.56 4.43 -16.36
N TYR A 90 -1.14 3.31 -16.81
CA TYR A 90 -1.40 2.15 -15.94
C TYR A 90 -0.13 1.70 -15.21
N GLU A 91 0.99 1.55 -15.93
CA GLU A 91 2.26 1.12 -15.32
C GLU A 91 2.75 2.10 -14.26
N LYS A 92 2.70 3.40 -14.57
CA LYS A 92 3.11 4.45 -13.63
C LYS A 92 2.25 4.39 -12.37
N GLY A 93 0.94 4.25 -12.50
CA GLY A 93 0.05 4.09 -11.34
C GLY A 93 0.37 2.85 -10.50
N ILE A 94 0.72 1.72 -11.12
CA ILE A 94 1.13 0.52 -10.38
C ILE A 94 2.45 0.76 -9.63
N GLN A 95 3.41 1.46 -10.23
CA GLN A 95 4.66 1.86 -9.56
C GLN A 95 4.40 2.83 -8.40
N ASP A 96 3.45 3.75 -8.56
CA ASP A 96 3.09 4.70 -7.51
C ASP A 96 2.42 3.98 -6.33
N ILE A 97 1.52 3.02 -6.57
CA ILE A 97 0.97 2.18 -5.50
C ILE A 97 2.08 1.37 -4.82
N PHE A 98 3.03 0.83 -5.56
CA PHE A 98 4.17 0.11 -4.97
C PHE A 98 4.94 0.98 -3.96
N ALA A 99 5.29 2.20 -4.36
CA ALA A 99 5.94 3.16 -3.48
C ALA A 99 5.05 3.50 -2.28
N GLN A 100 3.75 3.72 -2.52
CA GLN A 100 2.81 4.03 -1.46
C GLN A 100 2.74 2.91 -0.40
N LYS A 101 2.74 1.64 -0.83
CA LYS A 101 2.72 0.50 0.09
C LYS A 101 4.01 0.36 0.91
N LEU A 102 5.15 0.77 0.38
CA LEU A 102 6.38 0.83 1.18
C LEU A 102 6.30 1.92 2.26
N ASP A 103 5.77 3.09 1.92
CA ASP A 103 5.63 4.21 2.85
C ASP A 103 4.65 3.87 3.99
N ILE A 104 3.51 3.25 3.68
CA ILE A 104 2.54 2.88 4.71
C ILE A 104 3.08 1.83 5.68
N ILE A 105 3.84 0.83 5.18
CA ILE A 105 4.54 -0.13 6.04
C ILE A 105 5.47 0.59 7.03
N ALA A 106 6.18 1.63 6.57
CA ALA A 106 7.06 2.40 7.43
C ALA A 106 6.27 3.16 8.52
N ILE A 107 5.07 3.67 8.20
CA ILE A 107 4.17 4.31 9.15
C ILE A 107 3.64 3.28 10.17
N TYR A 108 3.15 2.12 9.73
CA TYR A 108 2.69 1.05 10.62
C TYR A 108 3.79 0.57 11.57
N LYS A 109 5.03 0.42 11.08
CA LYS A 109 6.18 0.10 11.93
C LYS A 109 6.42 1.16 13.01
N LYS A 110 6.32 2.45 12.67
CA LYS A 110 6.47 3.56 13.64
C LYS A 110 5.35 3.55 14.69
N ILE A 111 4.10 3.39 14.28
CA ILE A 111 2.96 3.29 15.22
C ILE A 111 3.17 2.10 16.16
N ARG A 112 3.55 0.93 15.62
CA ARG A 112 3.83 -0.27 16.39
C ARG A 112 4.96 -0.07 17.41
N GLN A 113 6.04 0.62 17.04
CA GLN A 113 7.16 0.88 17.94
C GLN A 113 6.81 1.85 19.07
N LEU A 114 5.98 2.86 18.77
CA LEU A 114 5.62 3.90 19.74
C LEU A 114 4.45 3.49 20.64
N SER A 115 3.59 2.57 20.19
CA SER A 115 2.36 2.21 20.90
C SER A 115 2.63 1.50 22.24
N PRO A 116 2.12 2.02 23.37
CA PRO A 116 2.14 1.31 24.63
C PRO A 116 1.12 0.14 24.67
N TYR A 117 0.09 0.17 23.83
CA TYR A 117 -1.00 -0.80 23.81
C TYR A 117 -0.64 -2.05 22.99
N ALA A 118 -0.75 -3.23 23.59
CA ALA A 118 -0.40 -4.51 22.95
C ALA A 118 -1.28 -4.80 21.72
N ASP A 119 -2.59 -4.66 21.87
CA ASP A 119 -3.56 -4.92 20.81
C ASP A 119 -3.29 -4.03 19.58
N LEU A 120 -2.94 -2.75 19.80
CA LEU A 120 -2.57 -1.87 18.69
C LEU A 120 -1.27 -2.32 18.01
N ARG A 121 -0.29 -2.84 18.75
CA ARG A 121 0.95 -3.37 18.16
C ARG A 121 0.73 -4.63 17.34
N GLU A 122 -0.17 -5.49 17.78
CA GLU A 122 -0.59 -6.70 17.06
C GLU A 122 -1.34 -6.32 15.79
N LYS A 123 -2.30 -5.39 15.90
CA LYS A 123 -3.03 -4.87 14.75
C LYS A 123 -2.12 -4.26 13.68
N MET A 124 -1.13 -3.45 14.08
CA MET A 124 -0.14 -2.94 13.13
C MET A 124 0.68 -4.06 12.47
N ASN A 125 0.90 -5.18 13.15
CA ASN A 125 1.61 -6.32 12.59
C ASN A 125 0.77 -7.08 11.56
N GLU A 126 -0.56 -7.13 11.74
CA GLU A 126 -1.50 -7.67 10.75
C GLU A 126 -1.48 -6.81 9.47
N PHE A 127 -1.64 -5.49 9.61
CA PHE A 127 -1.59 -4.58 8.46
C PHE A 127 -0.25 -4.66 7.71
N ILE A 128 0.88 -4.72 8.41
CA ILE A 128 2.19 -4.90 7.76
C ILE A 128 2.23 -6.19 6.91
N GLN A 129 1.63 -7.28 7.38
CA GLN A 129 1.61 -8.55 6.63
C GLN A 129 0.73 -8.44 5.38
N ASP A 130 -0.43 -7.78 5.48
CA ASP A 130 -1.28 -7.49 4.34
C ASP A 130 -0.53 -6.66 3.28
N GLU A 131 0.18 -5.62 3.70
CA GLU A 131 0.93 -4.80 2.74
C GLU A 131 2.10 -5.53 2.10
N MET A 132 2.77 -6.44 2.84
CA MET A 132 3.79 -7.30 2.24
C MET A 132 3.20 -8.25 1.19
N ARG A 133 1.98 -8.74 1.41
CA ARG A 133 1.24 -9.51 0.41
C ARG A 133 0.87 -8.63 -0.80
N HIS A 134 0.39 -7.41 -0.58
CA HIS A 134 0.09 -6.46 -1.65
C HIS A 134 1.31 -6.16 -2.52
N LEU A 135 2.48 -5.90 -1.91
CA LEU A 135 3.73 -5.69 -2.64
C LEU A 135 4.09 -6.87 -3.55
N SER A 136 3.86 -8.11 -3.10
CA SER A 136 4.08 -9.31 -3.92
C SER A 136 3.14 -9.34 -5.14
N MET A 137 1.87 -9.00 -4.95
CA MET A 137 0.88 -8.93 -6.02
C MET A 137 1.20 -7.81 -7.01
N ILE A 138 1.61 -6.64 -6.52
CA ILE A 138 2.01 -5.49 -7.34
C ILE A 138 3.25 -5.82 -8.17
N ASN A 139 4.27 -6.45 -7.57
CA ASN A 139 5.45 -6.93 -8.30
C ASN A 139 5.07 -7.90 -9.43
N HIS A 140 4.14 -8.82 -9.17
CA HIS A 140 3.62 -9.69 -10.21
C HIS A 140 3.00 -8.90 -11.37
N LEU A 141 2.20 -7.87 -11.10
CA LEU A 141 1.61 -7.01 -12.14
C LEU A 141 2.68 -6.27 -12.97
N LEU A 142 3.70 -5.71 -12.31
CA LEU A 142 4.80 -5.00 -12.98
C LEU A 142 5.62 -5.91 -13.90
N ILE A 143 5.96 -7.11 -13.43
CA ILE A 143 6.71 -8.10 -14.23
C ILE A 143 5.88 -8.51 -15.46
N ARG A 144 4.61 -8.85 -15.27
CA ARG A 144 3.71 -9.27 -16.36
C ARG A 144 3.54 -8.19 -17.43
N ASN A 145 3.36 -6.93 -17.01
CA ASN A 145 3.24 -5.81 -17.93
C ASN A 145 4.55 -5.56 -18.70
N SER A 146 5.71 -5.78 -18.06
CA SER A 146 7.02 -5.67 -18.71
C SER A 146 7.24 -6.76 -19.78
N ASP A 147 6.82 -8.00 -19.50
CA ASP A 147 6.95 -9.12 -20.44
C ASP A 147 6.04 -8.96 -21.67
N GLU A 148 4.82 -8.44 -21.48
CA GLU A 148 3.90 -8.16 -22.59
C GLU A 148 4.45 -7.10 -23.56
N LYS A 149 5.19 -6.12 -23.04
CA LYS A 149 5.89 -5.11 -23.86
C LYS A 149 7.13 -5.65 -24.56
N ARG A 150 7.72 -6.74 -24.06
CA ARG A 150 8.92 -7.39 -24.60
C ARG A 150 8.61 -8.46 -25.65
N GLY A 151 7.42 -8.45 -26.26
CA GLY A 151 7.05 -9.37 -27.33
C GLY A 151 8.22 -9.57 -28.29
N TYR A 152 8.87 -10.73 -28.19
CA TYR A 152 10.07 -11.03 -28.97
C TYR A 152 9.64 -11.07 -30.44
N ASP A 153 10.21 -10.20 -31.25
CA ASP A 153 10.11 -10.30 -32.70
C ASP A 153 10.96 -11.48 -33.16
N PHE A 154 10.35 -12.67 -33.20
CA PHE A 154 10.98 -13.89 -33.71
C PHE A 154 11.35 -13.78 -35.21
N GLN A 155 11.00 -12.69 -35.91
CA GLN A 155 11.37 -12.48 -37.31
C GLN A 155 12.78 -11.89 -37.49
N LEU A 156 13.45 -11.44 -36.41
CA LEU A 156 14.76 -10.79 -36.47
C LEU A 156 15.92 -11.63 -35.91
N VAL A 157 15.78 -12.95 -35.81
CA VAL A 157 16.95 -13.81 -35.55
C VAL A 157 17.60 -14.12 -36.90
N PRO A 158 18.77 -13.56 -37.24
CA PRO A 158 19.45 -13.96 -38.47
C PRO A 158 19.83 -15.43 -38.30
N SER A 159 19.33 -16.28 -39.20
CA SER A 159 19.77 -17.67 -39.30
C SER A 159 21.25 -17.70 -39.66
N TYR A 160 22.11 -17.69 -38.65
CA TYR A 160 23.53 -18.03 -38.79
C TYR A 160 23.67 -19.56 -38.78
N TYR A 161 23.06 -20.20 -39.77
CA TYR A 161 23.46 -21.54 -40.16
C TYR A 161 24.10 -21.44 -41.55
N PRO A 162 25.42 -21.60 -41.68
CA PRO A 162 26.02 -21.78 -42.99
C PRO A 162 25.56 -23.15 -43.50
N ILE A 163 24.68 -23.12 -44.51
CA ILE A 163 24.35 -24.31 -45.30
C ILE A 163 25.49 -24.49 -46.30
N GLU A 164 26.57 -25.13 -45.87
CA GLU A 164 27.55 -25.67 -46.82
C GLU A 164 27.11 -27.10 -47.18
N TYR A 165 26.53 -27.24 -48.36
CA TYR A 165 26.42 -28.52 -49.04
C TYR A 165 27.77 -28.85 -49.68
N SER A 166 28.36 -29.98 -49.29
CA SER A 166 29.33 -30.74 -50.08
C SER A 166 29.20 -32.21 -49.76
#